data_AF-A0A2P5P7C6-F1
#
_entry.id   AF-A0A2P5P7C6-F1
#
_cell.length_a   1.000
_cell.length_b   1.000
_cell.length_c   1.000
_cell.angle_alpha   90.00
_cell.angle_beta   90.00
_cell.angle_gamma   90.00
#
_symmetry.space_group_name_H-M   'P 1'
#
loop_
_entity.id
_entity.type
_entity.pdbx_description
1 polymer ?
#
loop_
_entity_poly.entity_id
_entity_poly.type
_entity_poly.pdbx_seq_one_letter_code
_entity_poly.pdbx_strand_id
1 'polypeptide(L)'
;MGLTLGEAIRHITNKNYAIVAADLFDEIFGRKYGDAAKIPARDKGSWPIKIEDKLKDTHFAKMVEGEFKRTRVDIASDTYLEVKRWLEDEVGVPHPCIDHDFKLGVK
;
A
#
# COMPACT_ATOMS: atom_id res chain seq x y z
N MET A 1 1.82 14.64 7.70
CA MET A 1 2.04 13.32 8.33
C MET A 1 1.26 12.30 7.51
N GLY A 2 1.83 11.13 7.23
CA GLY A 2 1.15 10.06 6.49
C GLY A 2 0.36 9.16 7.45
N LEU A 3 -0.46 8.26 6.93
CA LEU A 3 -1.15 7.28 7.75
C LEU A 3 -0.13 6.36 8.41
N THR A 4 -0.34 6.07 9.70
CA THR A 4 0.37 4.97 10.35
C THR A 4 -0.14 3.64 9.81
N LEU A 5 0.66 2.58 9.94
CA LEU A 5 0.24 1.22 9.53
C LEU A 5 -1.09 0.81 10.20
N GLY A 6 -1.28 1.13 11.48
CA GLY A 6 -2.52 0.84 12.20
C GLY A 6 -3.74 1.59 11.64
N GLU A 7 -3.57 2.83 11.18
CA GLU A 7 -4.63 3.60 10.52
C GLU A 7 -4.93 3.04 9.13
N ALA A 8 -3.90 2.74 8.34
CA ALA A 8 -4.06 2.12 7.01
C ALA A 8 -4.81 0.79 7.09
N ILE A 9 -4.42 -0.09 8.03
CA ILE A 9 -5.10 -1.35 8.32
C ILE A 9 -6.56 -1.11 8.67
N ARG A 10 -6.85 -0.16 9.58
CA ARG A 10 -8.22 0.18 9.97
C ARG A 10 -9.04 0.67 8.79
N HIS A 11 -8.47 1.47 7.89
CA HIS A 11 -9.15 1.95 6.69
C HIS A 11 -9.41 0.81 5.69
N ILE A 12 -8.47 -0.11 5.48
CA ILE A 12 -8.65 -1.29 4.61
C ILE A 12 -9.74 -2.21 5.18
N THR A 13 -9.70 -2.50 6.49
CA THR A 13 -10.74 -3.33 7.14
C THR A 13 -12.12 -2.69 7.03
N ASN A 14 -12.21 -1.36 7.10
CA ASN A 14 -13.47 -0.61 6.90
C ASN A 14 -13.82 -0.36 5.43
N LYS A 15 -13.06 -0.91 4.48
CA LYS A 15 -13.24 -0.74 3.03
C LYS A 15 -13.14 0.72 2.55
N ASN A 16 -12.45 1.57 3.30
CA ASN A 16 -12.15 2.95 2.96
C ASN A 16 -10.83 3.03 2.16
N TYR A 17 -10.78 2.35 1.02
CA TYR A 17 -9.56 2.20 0.23
C TYR A 17 -9.05 3.52 -0.35
N ALA A 18 -9.95 4.47 -0.68
CA ALA A 18 -9.58 5.77 -1.23
C ALA A 18 -8.64 6.57 -0.31
N ILE A 19 -8.82 6.47 1.02
CA ILE A 19 -7.98 7.16 2.00
C ILE A 19 -6.55 6.58 1.98
N VAL A 20 -6.45 5.25 1.89
CA VAL A 20 -5.17 4.53 1.84
C VAL A 20 -4.48 4.74 0.48
N ALA A 21 -5.25 4.77 -0.60
CA ALA A 21 -4.74 5.03 -1.93
C ALA A 21 -4.16 6.44 -2.07
N ALA A 22 -4.85 7.45 -1.51
CA ALA A 22 -4.37 8.82 -1.48
C ALA A 22 -3.08 8.96 -0.67
N ASP A 23 -2.99 8.30 0.49
CA ASP A 23 -1.78 8.34 1.32
C ASP A 23 -0.59 7.62 0.67
N LEU A 24 -0.81 6.44 0.07
CA LEU A 24 0.22 5.73 -0.70
C LEU A 24 0.69 6.54 -1.92
N PHE A 25 -0.24 7.20 -2.61
CA PHE A 25 0.09 8.12 -3.70
C PHE A 25 0.98 9.27 -3.20
N ASP A 26 0.59 9.94 -2.12
CA ASP A 26 1.36 11.03 -1.53
C ASP A 26 2.73 10.55 -1.00
N GLU A 27 2.81 9.35 -0.44
CA GLU A 27 4.07 8.77 0.05
C GLU A 27 5.04 8.55 -1.12
N ILE A 28 4.59 7.87 -2.17
CA ILE A 28 5.45 7.50 -3.30
C ILE A 28 5.74 8.69 -4.23
N PHE A 29 4.71 9.44 -4.64
CA PHE A 29 4.83 10.49 -5.65
C PHE A 29 5.07 11.89 -5.08
N GLY A 30 4.72 12.13 -3.81
CA GLY A 30 4.83 13.44 -3.19
C GLY A 30 6.04 13.58 -2.25
N ARG A 31 6.25 12.61 -1.34
CA ARG A 31 7.15 12.80 -0.19
C ARG A 31 8.47 12.05 -0.27
N LYS A 32 8.47 10.80 -0.77
CA LYS A 32 9.62 9.89 -0.63
C LYS A 32 10.37 9.66 -1.95
N TYR A 33 9.64 9.57 -3.06
CA TYR A 33 10.22 9.24 -4.36
C TYR A 33 9.75 10.16 -5.50
N GLY A 34 9.22 11.35 -5.20
CA GLY A 34 8.67 12.27 -6.20
C GLY A 34 9.63 12.61 -7.36
N ASP A 35 10.92 12.72 -7.06
CA ASP A 35 11.99 12.96 -8.05
C ASP A 35 12.57 11.67 -8.68
N ALA A 36 12.43 10.52 -8.00
CA ALA A 36 12.95 9.22 -8.45
C ALA A 36 11.91 8.42 -9.26
N ALA A 37 10.64 8.78 -9.17
CA ALA A 37 9.54 8.12 -9.86
C ALA A 37 9.61 8.37 -11.37
N LYS A 38 9.82 7.31 -12.17
CA LYS A 38 9.92 7.39 -13.65
C LYS A 38 8.56 7.52 -14.35
N ILE A 39 7.58 8.15 -13.71
CA ILE A 39 6.20 8.19 -14.19
C ILE A 39 5.91 9.52 -14.87
N PRO A 40 5.41 9.50 -16.13
CA PRO A 40 5.01 10.71 -16.84
C PRO A 40 3.96 11.50 -16.04
N ALA A 41 4.08 12.83 -16.00
CA ALA A 41 3.12 13.68 -15.29
C ALA A 41 1.66 13.50 -15.75
N ARG A 42 1.45 13.07 -17.01
CA ARG A 42 0.13 12.77 -17.59
C ARG A 42 -0.53 11.54 -16.95
N ASP A 43 0.25 10.58 -16.47
CA ASP A 43 -0.26 9.37 -15.84
C ASP A 43 -0.48 9.54 -14.32
N LYS A 44 0.21 10.50 -13.69
CA LYS A 44 0.14 10.81 -12.24
C LYS A 44 -1.30 10.97 -11.72
N GLY A 45 -2.20 11.56 -12.51
CA GLY A 45 -3.62 11.73 -12.14
C GLY A 45 -4.44 10.43 -12.09
N SER A 46 -3.99 9.35 -12.74
CA SER A 46 -4.69 8.06 -12.75
C SER A 46 -4.25 7.10 -11.63
N TRP A 47 -3.13 7.39 -10.97
CA TRP A 47 -2.55 6.50 -9.96
C TRP A 47 -3.39 6.32 -8.70
N PRO A 48 -4.03 7.36 -8.14
CA PRO A 48 -4.91 7.17 -6.98
C PRO A 48 -6.00 6.13 -7.26
N ILE A 49 -6.58 6.15 -8.47
CA ILE A 49 -7.61 5.21 -8.91
C ILE A 49 -7.01 3.80 -9.07
N LYS A 50 -5.85 3.68 -9.73
CA LYS A 50 -5.16 2.39 -9.89
C LYS A 50 -4.77 1.75 -8.55
N ILE A 51 -4.29 2.54 -7.60
CA ILE A 51 -3.92 2.06 -6.26
C ILE A 51 -5.18 1.61 -5.52
N GLU A 52 -6.27 2.37 -5.62
CA GLU A 52 -7.54 2.01 -4.99
C GLU A 52 -8.10 0.69 -5.54
N ASP A 53 -8.10 0.51 -6.86
CA ASP A 53 -8.54 -0.73 -7.48
C ASP A 53 -7.64 -1.91 -7.10
N LYS A 54 -6.33 -1.70 -7.07
CA LYS A 54 -5.39 -2.73 -6.60
C LYS A 54 -5.62 -3.10 -5.14
N LEU A 55 -5.88 -2.13 -4.26
CA LEU A 55 -6.25 -2.39 -2.86
C LEU A 55 -7.53 -3.23 -2.75
N LYS A 56 -8.56 -2.92 -3.54
CA LYS A 56 -9.80 -3.70 -3.58
C LYS A 56 -9.55 -5.13 -4.02
N ASP A 57 -8.83 -5.31 -5.14
CA ASP A 57 -8.56 -6.62 -5.71
C ASP A 57 -7.74 -7.50 -4.77
N THR A 58 -6.62 -6.96 -4.25
CA THR A 58 -5.76 -7.69 -3.32
C THR A 58 -6.47 -7.99 -2.00
N HIS A 59 -7.25 -7.04 -1.45
CA HIS A 59 -8.02 -7.29 -0.23
C HIS A 59 -9.09 -8.36 -0.45
N PHE A 60 -9.81 -8.30 -1.57
CA PHE A 60 -10.84 -9.29 -1.91
C PHE A 60 -10.24 -10.68 -2.11
N ALA A 61 -9.15 -10.79 -2.88
CA ALA A 61 -8.46 -12.07 -3.09
C ALA A 61 -7.99 -12.70 -1.77
N LYS A 62 -7.38 -11.90 -0.88
CA LYS A 62 -6.93 -12.39 0.44
C LYS A 62 -8.07 -12.70 1.41
N MET A 63 -9.19 -11.99 1.32
CA MET A 63 -10.40 -12.33 2.08
C MET A 63 -10.95 -13.69 1.68
N VAL A 64 -10.95 -14.00 0.38
CA VAL A 64 -11.38 -15.32 -0.16
C VAL A 64 -10.37 -16.42 0.22
N GLU A 65 -9.07 -16.16 0.12
CA GLU A 65 -8.02 -17.12 0.49
C GLU A 65 -7.96 -17.37 2.01
N GLY A 66 -8.18 -16.31 2.80
CA GLY A 66 -8.00 -16.27 4.25
C GLY A 66 -9.25 -16.56 5.07
N GLU A 67 -10.40 -16.82 4.44
CA GLU A 67 -11.74 -16.90 5.07
C GLU A 67 -11.82 -17.86 6.28
N PHE A 68 -10.89 -18.82 6.38
CA PHE A 68 -10.84 -19.80 7.48
C PHE A 68 -9.52 -19.85 8.27
N LYS A 69 -8.53 -18.99 7.96
CA LYS A 69 -7.16 -19.14 8.51
C LYS A 69 -6.54 -17.87 9.11
N ARG A 70 -7.06 -16.67 8.82
CA ARG A 70 -6.41 -15.40 9.20
C ARG A 70 -7.42 -14.38 9.74
N THR A 71 -6.97 -13.48 10.61
CA THR A 71 -7.84 -12.39 11.07
C THR A 71 -8.00 -11.32 9.98
N ARG A 72 -9.11 -10.55 10.04
CA ARG A 72 -9.33 -9.42 9.13
C ARG A 72 -8.22 -8.35 9.22
N VAL A 73 -7.56 -8.26 10.38
CA VAL A 73 -6.46 -7.34 10.63
C VAL A 73 -5.20 -7.82 9.90
N ASP A 74 -4.90 -9.13 9.98
CA ASP A 74 -3.76 -9.73 9.27
C ASP A 74 -3.93 -9.61 7.75
N ILE A 75 -5.15 -9.89 7.26
CA ILE A 75 -5.50 -9.75 5.84
C ILE A 75 -5.30 -8.31 5.37
N ALA A 76 -5.78 -7.33 6.14
CA ALA A 76 -5.62 -5.91 5.81
C ALA A 76 -4.15 -5.44 5.87
N SER A 77 -3.37 -5.94 6.83
CA SER A 77 -1.93 -5.68 6.92
C SER A 77 -1.17 -6.22 5.70
N ASP A 78 -1.44 -7.48 5.33
CA ASP A 78 -0.82 -8.10 4.15
C ASP A 78 -1.23 -7.39 2.86
N THR A 79 -2.49 -6.98 2.74
CA THR A 79 -2.96 -6.16 1.61
C THR A 79 -2.15 -4.88 1.49
N TYR A 80 -1.98 -4.14 2.59
CA TYR A 80 -1.24 -2.89 2.57
C TYR A 80 0.21 -3.07 2.11
N LEU A 81 0.91 -4.06 2.67
CA LEU A 81 2.31 -4.34 2.33
C LEU A 81 2.47 -4.80 0.88
N GLU A 82 1.57 -5.65 0.38
CA GLU A 82 1.64 -6.16 -0.98
C GLU A 82 1.38 -5.06 -2.02
N VAL A 83 0.38 -4.21 -1.79
CA VAL A 83 0.10 -3.07 -2.68
C VAL A 83 1.22 -2.05 -2.64
N LYS A 84 1.80 -1.78 -1.46
CA LYS A 84 2.96 -0.89 -1.35
C LYS A 84 4.15 -1.40 -2.17
N ARG A 85 4.47 -2.68 -2.04
CA ARG A 85 5.55 -3.32 -2.81
C ARG A 85 5.29 -3.27 -4.31
N TRP A 86 4.06 -3.60 -4.73
CA TRP A 86 3.64 -3.49 -6.12
C TRP A 86 3.81 -2.06 -6.66
N LEU A 87 3.43 -1.05 -5.87
CA LEU A 87 3.55 0.35 -6.25
C LEU A 87 5.02 0.76 -6.41
N GLU A 88 5.90 0.32 -5.51
CA GLU A 88 7.35 0.55 -5.60
C GLU A 88 7.96 -0.09 -6.86
N ASP A 89 7.56 -1.33 -7.18
CA ASP A 89 7.99 -2.04 -8.39
C ASP A 89 7.53 -1.31 -9.68
N GLU A 90 6.26 -0.90 -9.74
CA GLU A 90 5.68 -0.21 -10.90
C GLU A 90 6.31 1.16 -11.17
N VAL A 91 6.65 1.89 -10.10
CA VAL A 91 7.26 3.22 -10.21
C VAL A 91 8.75 3.13 -10.55
N GLY A 92 9.33 1.93 -10.49
CA GLY A 92 10.75 1.68 -10.78
C GLY A 92 11.68 2.31 -9.77
N VAL A 93 11.19 2.52 -8.54
CA VAL A 93 12.00 2.98 -7.42
C VAL A 93 12.81 1.78 -6.95
N PRO A 94 14.15 1.87 -6.86
CA PRO A 94 14.92 0.75 -6.35
C PRO A 94 14.47 0.48 -4.90
N HIS A 95 14.51 -0.79 -4.50
CA HIS A 95 14.16 -1.26 -3.16
C HIS A 95 15.19 -0.97 -2.03
N PRO A 96 16.31 -0.18 -2.12
CA PRO A 96 17.20 -0.02 -0.97
C PRO A 96 16.61 0.87 0.14
N CYS A 97 15.37 1.35 0.00
CA CYS A 97 14.60 2.02 1.06
C CYS A 97 13.47 1.15 1.63
N ILE A 98 13.32 -0.10 1.19
CA ILE A 98 12.63 -1.09 2.04
C ILE A 98 13.55 -1.30 3.23
N ASP A 99 13.17 -0.65 4.32
CA ASP A 99 13.67 -0.92 5.65
C ASP A 99 13.30 -2.38 6.01
N HIS A 100 14.10 -3.32 5.50
CA HIS A 100 14.08 -4.71 5.93
C HIS A 100 14.51 -4.84 7.39
N ASP A 101 14.91 -3.73 8.06
CA ASP A 101 15.14 -3.65 9.50
C ASP A 101 13.85 -3.42 10.30
N PHE A 102 12.67 -3.64 9.72
CA PHE A 102 11.45 -3.81 10.53
C PHE A 102 11.50 -5.15 11.27
N LYS A 103 12.35 -5.22 12.29
CA LYS A 103 12.27 -6.20 13.36
C LYS A 103 10.94 -5.98 14.06
N LEU A 104 9.95 -6.80 13.71
CA LEU A 104 8.92 -7.24 14.65
C LEU A 104 9.64 -7.49 15.97
N GLY A 105 9.30 -6.70 16.99
CA GLY A 105 10.03 -6.64 18.25
C GLY A 105 10.11 -7.99 18.95
N VAL A 106 11.13 -8.77 18.60
CA VAL A 106 11.66 -9.85 19.42
C VAL A 106 12.85 -9.25 20.15
N LYS A 107 12.60 -8.83 21.39
CA LYS A 107 13.64 -8.75 22.40
C LYS A 107 14.00 -10.16 22.85
#